data_AF-A0A973HM89-F1
#
_entry.id   AF-A0A973HM89-F1
#
_cell.length_a   1.000
_cell.length_b   1.000
_cell.length_c   1.000
_cell.angle_alpha   90.00
_cell.angle_beta   90.00
_cell.angle_gamma   90.00
#
_symmetry.space_group_name_H-M   'P 1'
#
loop_
_entity.id
_entity.type
_entity.pdbx_description
1 polymer ?
#
loop_
_entity_poly.entity_id
_entity_poly.type
_entity_poly.pdbx_seq_one_letter_code
_entity_poly.pdbx_strand_id
1 'polypeptide(L)'
;MDEIEEAIINISKKMYASGRWRSNDVPGAANIKELSEYLNDGNKYSEFRNTVVGEYFLEIIEGYEQALNDEWLPFEIISLELPQAKEFIGKLISLVSSNGLERSVPLLREEYEELRIKT
;
A
#
# COMPACT_ATOMS: atom_id res chain seq x y z
N MET A 1 13.17 -13.24 -4.43
CA MET A 1 12.05 -12.30 -4.25
C MET A 1 11.67 -11.83 -5.63
N ASP A 2 10.40 -11.90 -5.99
CA ASP A 2 9.90 -11.43 -7.29
C ASP A 2 10.14 -9.91 -7.42
N GLU A 3 10.43 -9.40 -8.63
CA GLU A 3 10.62 -7.96 -8.89
C GLU A 3 9.39 -7.15 -8.46
N ILE A 4 8.18 -7.70 -8.66
CA ILE A 4 6.92 -7.06 -8.25
C ILE A 4 6.83 -7.02 -6.72
N GLU A 5 7.14 -8.12 -6.06
CA GLU A 5 7.11 -8.23 -4.60
C GLU A 5 8.06 -7.20 -3.96
N GLU A 6 9.27 -7.08 -4.50
CA GLU A 6 10.25 -6.09 -4.06
C GLU A 6 9.74 -4.66 -4.26
N ALA A 7 9.11 -4.37 -5.41
CA ALA A 7 8.54 -3.07 -5.71
C ALA A 7 7.43 -2.68 -4.71
N ILE A 8 6.49 -3.61 -4.47
CA ILE A 8 5.40 -3.45 -3.50
C ILE A 8 5.97 -3.15 -2.12
N ILE A 9 6.90 -3.97 -1.63
CA ILE A 9 7.55 -3.77 -0.32
C ILE A 9 8.23 -2.40 -0.23
N ASN A 10 8.99 -2.02 -1.27
CA ASN A 10 9.75 -0.77 -1.26
C ASN A 10 8.83 0.45 -1.21
N ILE A 11 7.72 0.45 -1.95
CA ILE A 11 6.76 1.56 -1.92
C ILE A 11 6.02 1.61 -0.60
N SER A 12 5.56 0.48 -0.09
CA SER A 12 4.90 0.43 1.22
C SER A 12 5.83 0.92 2.33
N LYS A 13 7.14 0.62 2.28
CA LYS A 13 8.14 1.19 3.20
C LYS A 13 8.21 2.72 3.11
N LYS A 14 8.21 3.28 1.91
CA LYS A 14 8.19 4.74 1.70
C LYS A 14 6.91 5.37 2.26
N MET A 15 5.75 4.74 2.04
CA MET A 15 4.47 5.19 2.62
C MET A 15 4.49 5.14 4.14
N TYR A 16 4.92 4.02 4.73
CA TYR A 16 5.03 3.85 6.18
C TYR A 16 5.96 4.90 6.83
N ALA A 17 7.05 5.25 6.15
CA ALA A 17 8.03 6.24 6.59
C ALA A 17 7.64 7.70 6.27
N SER A 18 6.49 7.95 5.63
CA SER A 18 6.11 9.28 5.19
C SER A 18 6.05 10.30 6.35
N GLY A 19 6.58 11.50 6.14
CA GLY A 19 6.44 12.59 7.10
C GLY A 19 5.00 13.10 7.22
N ARG A 20 4.15 12.82 6.21
CA ARG A 20 2.73 13.21 6.15
C ARG A 20 1.93 12.74 7.36
N TRP A 21 2.28 11.57 7.93
CA TRP A 21 1.64 11.04 9.15
C TRP A 21 1.73 11.97 10.37
N ARG A 22 2.69 12.91 10.37
CA ARG A 22 2.95 13.82 11.50
C ARG A 22 2.62 15.27 11.19
N SER A 23 2.49 15.64 9.91
CA SER A 23 2.25 17.02 9.48
C SER A 23 1.72 17.08 8.05
N ASN A 24 0.69 17.90 7.86
CA ASN A 24 0.10 18.21 6.55
C ASN A 24 0.96 19.15 5.69
N ASP A 25 2.14 19.57 6.17
CA ASP A 25 3.05 20.43 5.40
C ASP A 25 4.16 19.62 4.69
N VAL A 26 4.26 18.32 4.98
CA VAL A 26 5.22 17.43 4.31
C VAL A 26 4.52 16.75 3.14
N PRO A 27 5.10 16.74 1.93
CA PRO A 27 4.52 15.99 0.81
C PRO A 27 4.44 14.49 1.12
N GLY A 28 3.46 13.81 0.51
CA GLY A 28 3.29 12.36 0.60
C GLY A 28 4.44 11.56 -0.02
N ALA A 29 4.30 10.24 -0.05
CA ALA A 29 5.15 9.43 -0.91
C ALA A 29 4.74 9.73 -2.36
N ALA A 30 5.65 10.14 -3.25
CA ALA A 30 5.33 10.57 -4.62
C ALA A 30 5.54 9.46 -5.68
N ASN A 31 5.52 8.18 -5.27
CA ASN A 31 6.20 7.11 -6.02
C ASN A 31 5.29 6.00 -6.56
N ILE A 32 3.96 6.14 -6.59
CA ILE A 32 3.14 5.18 -7.35
C ILE A 32 3.28 5.37 -8.85
N LYS A 33 3.46 6.61 -9.30
CA LYS A 33 3.79 6.85 -10.70
C LYS A 33 5.05 6.07 -11.09
N GLU A 34 6.03 6.04 -10.18
CA GLU A 34 7.21 5.17 -10.26
C GLU A 34 6.86 3.68 -10.20
N LEU A 35 5.83 3.21 -9.49
CA LEU A 35 5.42 1.79 -9.52
C LEU A 35 4.96 1.37 -10.92
N SER A 36 4.08 2.16 -11.53
CA SER A 36 3.62 1.89 -12.89
C SER A 36 4.77 2.02 -13.90
N GLU A 37 5.69 2.97 -13.69
CA GLU A 37 6.87 3.21 -14.51
C GLU A 37 8.00 2.18 -14.28
N TYR A 38 8.07 1.57 -13.10
CA TYR A 38 9.01 0.52 -12.72
C TYR A 38 8.52 -0.85 -13.21
N LEU A 39 7.20 -1.07 -13.17
CA LEU A 39 6.53 -2.25 -13.72
C LEU A 39 6.21 -2.12 -15.23
N ASN A 40 6.67 -1.03 -15.86
CA ASN A 40 6.29 -0.55 -17.21
C ASN A 40 6.90 -1.34 -18.38
N ASP A 41 7.36 -2.56 -18.14
CA ASP A 41 7.38 -3.53 -19.22
C ASP A 41 5.92 -3.87 -19.49
N GLY A 42 5.31 -3.21 -20.49
CA GLY A 42 3.86 -2.94 -20.62
C GLY A 42 2.91 -4.14 -20.56
N ASN A 43 3.44 -5.35 -20.54
CA ASN A 43 2.68 -6.56 -20.25
C ASN A 43 2.64 -6.91 -18.76
N LYS A 44 3.73 -6.75 -17.99
CA LYS A 44 3.83 -7.21 -16.60
C LYS A 44 2.90 -6.46 -15.64
N TYR A 45 2.85 -5.12 -15.71
CA TYR A 45 1.95 -4.34 -14.85
C TYR A 45 0.48 -4.67 -15.13
N SER A 46 0.10 -4.66 -16.41
CA SER A 46 -1.26 -4.97 -16.85
C SER A 46 -1.66 -6.42 -16.50
N GLU A 47 -0.77 -7.38 -16.74
CA GLU A 47 -0.96 -8.79 -16.36
C GLU A 47 -1.13 -8.95 -14.85
N PHE A 48 -0.27 -8.31 -14.05
CA PHE A 48 -0.36 -8.34 -12.59
C PHE A 48 -1.66 -7.71 -12.10
N ARG A 49 -2.01 -6.51 -12.59
CA ARG A 49 -3.27 -5.82 -12.25
C ARG A 49 -4.51 -6.66 -12.58
N ASN A 50 -4.46 -7.44 -13.65
CA ASN A 50 -5.56 -8.33 -14.05
C ASN A 50 -5.67 -9.61 -13.19
N THR A 51 -4.78 -9.83 -12.22
CA THR A 51 -4.93 -10.88 -11.21
C THR A 51 -5.63 -10.36 -9.97
N VAL A 52 -6.38 -11.22 -9.27
CA VAL A 52 -7.04 -10.88 -7.99
C VAL A 52 -6.02 -10.40 -6.94
N VAL A 53 -4.82 -10.99 -6.94
CA VAL A 53 -3.75 -10.62 -6.02
C VAL A 53 -3.24 -9.21 -6.36
N GLY A 54 -2.92 -8.97 -7.63
CA GLY A 54 -2.37 -7.69 -8.04
C GLY A 54 -3.38 -6.55 -7.95
N GLU A 55 -4.64 -6.77 -8.34
CA GLU A 55 -5.72 -5.80 -8.14
C GLU A 55 -5.77 -5.34 -6.67
N TYR A 56 -5.83 -6.28 -5.73
CA TYR A 56 -5.93 -5.98 -4.30
C TYR A 56 -4.74 -5.16 -3.77
N PHE A 57 -3.51 -5.56 -4.08
CA PHE A 57 -2.32 -4.84 -3.60
C PHE A 57 -2.19 -3.45 -4.23
N LEU A 58 -2.51 -3.33 -5.52
CA LEU A 58 -2.45 -2.06 -6.23
C LEU A 58 -3.52 -1.10 -5.71
N GLU A 59 -4.75 -1.56 -5.43
CA GLU A 59 -5.80 -0.73 -4.83
C GLU A 59 -5.38 -0.16 -3.47
N ILE A 60 -4.78 -0.98 -2.60
CA ILE A 60 -4.26 -0.50 -1.31
C ILE A 60 -3.22 0.58 -1.54
N ILE A 61 -2.22 0.30 -2.37
CA ILE A 61 -1.11 1.23 -2.62
C ILE A 61 -1.67 2.54 -3.21
N GLU A 62 -2.48 2.46 -4.27
CA GLU A 62 -3.13 3.60 -4.92
C GLU A 62 -3.95 4.45 -3.95
N GLY A 63 -4.72 3.83 -3.05
CA GLY A 63 -5.47 4.53 -2.02
C GLY A 63 -4.58 5.31 -1.03
N TYR A 64 -3.46 4.72 -0.61
CA TYR A 64 -2.51 5.39 0.30
C TYR A 64 -1.81 6.56 -0.38
N GLU A 65 -1.37 6.40 -1.62
CA GLU A 65 -0.72 7.48 -2.35
C GLU A 65 -1.66 8.65 -2.56
N GLN A 66 -2.89 8.39 -2.99
CA GLN A 66 -3.87 9.44 -3.18
C GLN A 66 -4.10 10.21 -1.87
N ALA A 67 -4.31 9.51 -0.76
CA ALA A 67 -4.53 10.13 0.53
C ALA A 67 -3.31 10.91 1.04
N LEU A 68 -2.10 10.38 0.87
CA LEU A 68 -0.88 11.03 1.36
C LEU A 68 -0.46 12.24 0.51
N ASN A 69 -0.87 12.30 -0.76
CA ASN A 69 -0.58 13.43 -1.66
C ASN A 69 -1.74 14.42 -1.81
N ASP A 70 -2.90 14.14 -1.20
CA ASP A 70 -3.95 15.14 -1.06
C ASP A 70 -3.41 16.33 -0.24
N GLU A 71 -3.72 17.55 -0.67
CA GLU A 71 -3.39 18.79 0.05
C GLU A 71 -3.90 18.74 1.50
N TRP A 72 -4.98 18.00 1.72
CA TRP A 72 -5.58 17.73 3.02
C TRP A 72 -5.48 16.23 3.32
N LEU A 73 -4.61 15.84 4.26
CA LEU A 73 -4.58 14.46 4.71
C LEU A 73 -5.94 14.11 5.34
N PRO A 74 -6.68 13.11 4.82
CA PRO A 74 -7.95 12.71 5.40
C PRO A 74 -7.74 12.10 6.80
N PHE A 75 -8.77 12.13 7.63
CA PHE A 75 -8.72 11.50 8.96
C PHE A 75 -8.69 9.96 8.89
N GLU A 76 -9.04 9.42 7.73
CA GLU A 76 -9.08 8.00 7.42
C GLU A 76 -8.53 7.72 6.02
N ILE A 77 -7.86 6.59 5.87
CA ILE A 77 -7.32 6.09 4.60
C ILE A 77 -7.88 4.69 4.44
N ILE A 78 -8.47 4.39 3.28
CA ILE A 78 -9.13 3.10 3.01
C ILE A 78 -10.10 2.67 4.13
N SER A 79 -10.86 3.60 4.71
CA SER A 79 -11.78 3.35 5.85
C SER A 79 -11.10 2.92 7.17
N LEU A 80 -9.81 3.20 7.33
CA LEU A 80 -9.07 3.03 8.58
C LEU A 80 -8.63 4.39 9.11
N GLU A 81 -8.74 4.64 10.41
CA GLU A 81 -8.18 5.85 11.02
C GLU A 81 -6.66 5.92 10.80
N LEU A 82 -6.09 7.12 10.78
CA LEU A 82 -4.66 7.32 10.51
C LEU A 82 -3.69 6.38 11.28
N PRO A 83 -3.85 6.13 12.60
CA PRO A 83 -2.99 5.20 13.31
C PRO A 83 -3.11 3.75 12.79
N GLN A 84 -4.34 3.32 12.49
CA GLN A 84 -4.64 1.98 11.98
C GLN A 84 -4.18 1.82 10.53
N ALA A 85 -4.36 2.84 9.69
CA ALA A 85 -3.83 2.86 8.33
C ALA A 85 -2.30 2.73 8.34
N LYS A 86 -1.62 3.48 9.21
CA LYS A 86 -0.16 3.34 9.36
C LYS A 86 0.24 1.94 9.83
N GLU A 87 -0.50 1.33 10.76
CA GLU A 87 -0.27 -0.06 11.16
C GLU A 87 -0.47 -1.02 10.00
N PHE A 88 -1.56 -0.86 9.25
CA PHE A 88 -1.95 -1.73 8.15
C PHE A 88 -0.90 -1.77 7.03
N ILE A 89 -0.41 -0.62 6.58
CA ILE A 89 0.66 -0.58 5.57
C ILE A 89 1.98 -1.17 6.09
N GLY A 90 2.22 -1.10 7.40
CA GLY A 90 3.33 -1.81 8.06
C GLY A 90 3.16 -3.33 8.02
N LYS A 91 1.94 -3.82 8.29
CA LYS A 91 1.62 -5.26 8.21
C LYS A 91 1.75 -5.80 6.79
N LEU A 92 1.36 -5.03 5.78
CA LEU A 92 1.58 -5.38 4.37
C LEU A 92 3.05 -5.69 4.10
N ILE A 93 3.97 -4.81 4.51
CA ILE A 93 5.42 -5.04 4.35
C ILE A 93 5.84 -6.36 5.01
N SER A 94 5.40 -6.59 6.25
CA SER A 94 5.77 -7.78 7.03
C SER A 94 5.24 -9.08 6.42
N LEU A 95 3.98 -9.09 6.01
CA LEU A 95 3.31 -10.27 5.46
C LEU A 95 3.88 -10.64 4.10
N VAL A 96 4.02 -9.67 3.20
CA VAL A 96 4.58 -9.90 1.87
C VAL A 96 6.02 -10.41 1.98
N SER A 97 6.86 -9.79 2.81
CA SER A 97 8.25 -10.22 3.01
C SER A 97 8.40 -11.64 3.58
N SER A 98 7.38 -12.12 4.31
CA SER A 98 7.45 -13.41 5.02
C SER A 98 6.76 -14.55 4.26
N ASN A 99 5.71 -14.24 3.51
CA ASN A 99 4.80 -15.22 2.92
C ASN A 99 4.70 -15.14 1.39
N GLY A 100 5.24 -14.09 0.78
CA GLY A 100 5.01 -13.74 -0.63
C GLY A 100 3.61 -13.15 -0.88
N LEU A 101 3.38 -12.63 -2.09
CA LEU A 101 2.14 -11.91 -2.44
C LEU A 101 0.87 -12.78 -2.28
N GLU A 102 0.83 -13.97 -2.90
CA GLU A 102 -0.39 -14.80 -2.95
C GLU A 102 -0.90 -15.20 -1.55
N ARG A 103 0.01 -15.58 -0.66
CA ARG A 103 -0.35 -16.00 0.71
C ARG A 103 -0.68 -14.83 1.63
N SER A 104 -0.27 -13.62 1.25
CA SER A 104 -0.47 -12.42 2.06
C SER A 104 -1.85 -11.81 1.90
N VAL A 105 -2.54 -12.02 0.76
CA VAL A 105 -3.89 -11.47 0.53
C VAL A 105 -4.91 -11.91 1.60
N PRO A 106 -5.12 -13.20 1.90
CA PRO A 106 -6.10 -13.60 2.91
C PRO A 106 -5.75 -13.06 4.29
N LEU A 107 -4.46 -13.05 4.65
CA LEU A 107 -3.98 -12.53 5.93
C LEU A 107 -4.20 -11.01 6.03
N LEU A 108 -3.91 -10.26 4.96
CA LEU A 108 -4.17 -8.82 4.93
C LEU A 108 -5.64 -8.47 5.03
N ARG A 109 -6.53 -9.29 4.43
CA ARG A 109 -7.97 -9.08 4.57
C ARG A 109 -8.44 -9.28 6.00
N GLU A 110 -7.95 -10.33 6.67
CA GLU A 110 -8.23 -10.57 8.09
C GLU A 110 -7.73 -9.41 8.95
N GLU A 111 -6.49 -8.96 8.74
CA GLU A 111 -5.89 -7.84 9.45
C GLU A 111 -6.65 -6.52 9.22
N TYR A 112 -7.13 -6.29 8.00
CA TYR A 112 -7.95 -5.12 7.67
C TYR A 112 -9.25 -5.12 8.48
N GLU A 113 -9.97 -6.25 8.51
CA GLU A 113 -11.23 -6.37 9.25
C GLU A 113 -11.01 -6.23 10.77
N GLU A 114 -9.94 -6.81 11.31
CA GLU A 114 -9.61 -6.65 12.73
C GLU A 114 -9.31 -5.20 13.12
N LEU A 115 -8.61 -4.46 12.26
CA LEU A 115 -8.31 -3.05 12.51
C LEU A 115 -9.58 -2.20 12.42
N ARG A 116 -10.43 -2.47 11.42
CA ARG A 116 -11.67 -1.74 11.19
C ARG A 116 -12.70 -1.92 12.31
N ILE A 117 -12.77 -3.10 12.94
CA ILE A 117 -13.68 -3.36 14.08
C ILE A 117 -13.25 -2.61 15.35
N LYS A 118 -11.97 -2.21 15.45
CA LYS A 118 -11.44 -1.46 16.60
C LYS A 118 -11.73 0.05 16.53
N THR A 119 -12.31 0.52 15.42
CA THR A 119 -12.74 1.91 15.17
C THR A 119 -14.17 2.12 15.65
#